data_AF-A0A4Y2ACV4-F1
#
_entry.id   AF-A0A4Y2ACV4-F1
#
_cell.length_a   1.000
_cell.length_b   1.000
_cell.length_c   1.000
_cell.angle_alpha   90.00
_cell.angle_beta   90.00
_cell.angle_gamma   90.00
#
_symmetry.space_group_name_H-M   'P 1'
#
loop_
_entity.id
_entity.type
_entity.pdbx_description
1 polymer ?
#
loop_
_entity_poly.entity_id
_entity_poly.type
_entity_poly.pdbx_seq_one_letter_code
_entity_poly.pdbx_strand_id
1 'polypeptide(L)'
;MQVSSFATTVPEKVTGQRYVDDIFRLQVEPFLNGLPGAIFQQNNAHPHTSQAAQDFLRHVQTLPWPALSPDLSPIEHVWDQLKRQMQLCHSVHDLEVAVQDLWVHLPQDNIRRLINTMPDRFVACIAAGGGPTRYRSCTVFV
;
A
#
# COMPACT_ATOMS: atom_id res chain seq x y z
N MET A 1 11.34 4.90 11.48
CA MET A 1 11.02 4.39 10.14
C MET A 1 10.71 5.58 9.26
N GLN A 2 11.57 5.86 8.28
CA GLN A 2 11.37 6.90 7.27
C GLN A 2 10.76 6.18 6.07
N VAL A 3 9.55 6.55 5.64
CA VAL A 3 9.04 6.05 4.36
C VAL A 3 9.89 6.69 3.27
N SER A 4 10.55 5.85 2.46
CA SER A 4 11.29 6.34 1.30
C SER A 4 10.31 6.91 0.28
N SER A 5 10.61 8.12 -0.19
CA SER A 5 9.82 8.90 -1.13
C SER A 5 9.99 8.38 -2.56
N PHE A 6 9.36 7.25 -2.89
CA PHE A 6 9.26 6.78 -4.27
C PHE A 6 7.79 6.64 -4.65
N ALA A 7 7.30 7.57 -5.45
CA ALA A 7 6.06 7.44 -6.21
C ALA A 7 6.47 7.28 -7.68
N THR A 8 6.17 6.13 -8.28
CA THR A 8 6.48 5.85 -9.68
C THR A 8 5.18 5.54 -10.42
N THR A 9 4.92 6.22 -11.53
CA THR A 9 3.82 5.87 -12.43
C THR A 9 4.11 4.51 -13.07
N VAL A 10 3.21 3.55 -12.89
CA VAL A 10 3.34 2.21 -13.48
C VAL A 10 2.52 2.14 -14.77
N PRO A 11 3.05 1.63 -15.91
CA PRO A 11 2.30 1.52 -17.16
C PRO A 11 1.16 0.49 -17.08
N GLU A 12 -0.02 0.86 -17.60
CA GLU A 12 -1.27 0.10 -17.74
C GLU A 12 -1.43 -1.12 -16.80
N LYS A 13 -1.45 -2.35 -17.33
CA LYS A 13 -1.79 -3.55 -16.56
C LYS A 13 -0.54 -4.17 -15.95
N VAL A 14 -0.53 -4.24 -14.61
CA VAL A 14 0.49 -4.97 -13.86
C VAL A 14 0.16 -6.45 -13.90
N THR A 15 1.04 -7.27 -14.50
CA THR A 15 0.99 -8.73 -14.41
C THR A 15 1.86 -9.21 -13.25
N GLY A 16 1.74 -10.48 -12.86
CA GLY A 16 2.59 -11.08 -11.83
C GLY A 16 4.10 -10.91 -12.12
N GLN A 17 4.50 -11.12 -13.37
CA GLN A 17 5.89 -10.97 -13.78
C GLN A 17 6.36 -9.51 -13.71
N ARG A 18 5.55 -8.58 -14.22
CA ARG A 18 5.85 -7.14 -14.16
C ARG A 18 5.88 -6.61 -12.73
N TYR A 19 5.04 -7.14 -11.85
CA TYR A 19 5.09 -6.81 -10.43
C TYR A 19 6.47 -7.16 -9.83
N VAL A 20 7.00 -8.34 -10.15
CA VAL A 20 8.34 -8.74 -9.68
C VAL A 20 9.43 -7.88 -10.31
N ASP A 21 9.44 -7.77 -11.64
CA ASP A 21 10.55 -7.15 -12.38
C ASP A 21 10.54 -5.62 -12.31
N ASP A 22 9.39 -4.98 -12.51
CA ASP A 22 9.30 -3.52 -12.64
C ASP A 22 9.13 -2.82 -11.28
N ILE A 23 8.53 -3.50 -10.30
CA ILE A 23 8.17 -2.90 -9.01
C ILE A 23 9.05 -3.47 -7.90
N PHE A 24 9.00 -4.79 -7.67
CA PHE A 24 9.63 -5.36 -6.50
C PHE A 24 11.15 -5.26 -6.56
N ARG A 25 11.78 -5.78 -7.61
CA ARG A 25 13.25 -5.79 -7.76
C ARG A 25 13.86 -4.39 -7.83
N LEU A 26 13.16 -3.45 -8.49
CA LEU A 26 13.68 -2.11 -8.71
C LEU A 26 13.46 -1.16 -7.52
N GLN A 27 12.33 -1.29 -6.82
CA GLN A 27 11.92 -0.30 -5.82
C GLN A 27 11.86 -0.87 -4.41
N VAL A 28 11.36 -2.10 -4.24
CA VAL A 28 11.06 -2.67 -2.92
C VAL A 28 12.26 -3.40 -2.33
N GLU A 29 12.90 -4.27 -3.10
CA GLU A 29 14.02 -5.11 -2.66
C GLU A 29 15.22 -4.29 -2.14
N PRO A 30 15.68 -3.21 -2.83
CA PRO A 30 16.77 -2.39 -2.31
C PRO A 30 16.43 -1.74 -0.96
N PHE A 31 15.16 -1.38 -0.76
CA PHE A 31 14.70 -0.78 0.49
C PHE A 31 14.60 -1.82 1.62
N LEU A 32 14.08 -3.02 1.34
CA LEU A 32 14.02 -4.11 2.32
C LEU A 32 15.41 -4.58 2.75
N ASN A 33 16.38 -4.63 1.83
CA ASN A 33 17.76 -4.99 2.15
C ASN A 33 18.42 -4.00 3.13
N GLY A 34 17.96 -2.74 3.16
CA GLY A 34 18.38 -1.73 4.13
C GLY A 34 17.68 -1.80 5.50
N LEU A 35 16.69 -2.68 5.66
CA LEU A 35 15.85 -2.79 6.87
C LEU A 35 15.85 -4.23 7.41
N PRO A 36 16.91 -4.65 8.11
CA PRO A 36 17.00 -6.01 8.65
C PRO A 36 15.85 -6.29 9.63
N GLY A 37 15.16 -7.41 9.42
CA GLY A 37 13.99 -7.83 10.22
C GLY A 37 12.67 -7.16 9.85
N ALA A 38 12.61 -6.39 8.75
CA ALA A 38 11.34 -5.85 8.26
C ALA A 38 10.41 -6.95 7.73
N ILE A 39 9.12 -6.78 7.99
CA ILE A 39 8.06 -7.62 7.45
C ILE A 39 7.37 -6.85 6.32
N PHE A 40 7.36 -7.42 5.12
CA PHE A 40 6.71 -6.84 3.96
C PHE A 40 5.20 -7.12 3.98
N GLN A 41 4.38 -6.08 3.79
CA GLN A 41 2.92 -6.20 3.70
C GLN A 41 2.46 -5.90 2.27
N GLN A 42 1.63 -6.77 1.72
CA GLN A 42 0.92 -6.57 0.45
C GLN A 42 -0.52 -7.09 0.57
N ASN A 43 -1.42 -6.62 -0.30
CA ASN A 43 -2.76 -7.16 -0.42
C ASN A 43 -2.79 -8.38 -1.37
N ASN A 44 -3.93 -9.07 -1.42
CA ASN A 44 -4.12 -10.25 -2.27
C ASN A 44 -4.59 -9.89 -3.69
N ALA A 45 -4.11 -8.78 -4.27
CA ALA A 45 -4.40 -8.44 -5.65
C ALA A 45 -3.86 -9.51 -6.61
N HIS A 46 -4.53 -9.71 -7.75
CA HIS A 46 -4.26 -10.80 -8.68
C HIS A 46 -2.79 -10.92 -9.14
N PRO A 47 -2.04 -9.82 -9.37
CA PRO A 47 -0.62 -9.89 -9.68
C PRO A 47 0.23 -10.39 -8.50
N HIS A 48 -0.11 -10.01 -7.27
CA HIS A 48 0.62 -10.36 -6.05
C HIS A 48 0.43 -11.83 -5.65
N THR A 49 -0.71 -12.42 -6.03
CA THR A 49 -1.01 -13.85 -5.79
C THR A 49 -0.65 -14.75 -6.96
N SER A 50 -0.02 -14.20 -8.01
CA SER A 50 0.46 -15.01 -9.14
C SER A 50 1.58 -15.95 -8.72
N GLN A 51 1.75 -17.06 -9.44
CA GLN A 51 2.83 -18.01 -9.19
C GLN A 51 4.21 -17.34 -9.22
N ALA A 52 4.45 -16.46 -10.21
CA ALA A 52 5.71 -15.72 -10.33
C ALA A 52 5.99 -14.84 -9.09
N ALA A 53 4.98 -14.09 -8.61
CA ALA A 53 5.13 -13.26 -7.42
C ALA A 53 5.33 -14.09 -6.15
N GLN A 54 4.55 -15.17 -5.97
CA GLN A 54 4.65 -16.03 -4.79
C GLN A 54 6.00 -16.76 -4.74
N ASP A 55 6.50 -17.27 -5.86
CA ASP A 55 7.80 -17.92 -5.95
C ASP A 55 8.94 -16.95 -5.66
N PHE A 56 8.85 -15.73 -6.20
CA PHE A 56 9.80 -14.69 -5.90
C PHE A 56 9.78 -14.35 -4.40
N LEU A 57 8.61 -14.13 -3.80
CA LEU A 57 8.50 -13.71 -2.39
C LEU A 57 8.89 -14.77 -1.35
N ARG A 58 9.23 -16.01 -1.73
CA ARG A 58 9.63 -17.06 -0.79
C ARG A 58 10.84 -16.69 0.09
N HIS A 59 11.70 -15.80 -0.39
CA HIS A 59 12.88 -15.33 0.36
C HIS A 59 12.61 -14.04 1.17
N VAL A 60 11.38 -13.50 1.10
CA VAL A 60 10.99 -12.26 1.77
C VAL A 60 10.04 -12.61 2.93
N GLN A 61 10.29 -12.04 4.10
CA GLN A 61 9.34 -12.17 5.21
C GLN A 61 8.09 -11.34 4.91
N THR A 62 6.96 -12.01 4.64
CA THR A 62 5.69 -11.36 4.32
C THR A 62 4.68 -11.48 5.46
N LEU A 63 3.85 -10.46 5.64
CA LEU A 63 2.73 -10.48 6.58
C LEU A 63 1.54 -11.20 5.93
N PRO A 64 1.01 -12.28 6.53
CA PRO A 64 -0.21 -12.90 6.03
C PRO A 64 -1.36 -11.88 6.04
N TRP A 65 -2.01 -11.69 4.89
CA TRP A 65 -3.06 -10.70 4.75
C TRP A 65 -4.41 -11.36 4.42
N PRO A 66 -5.47 -11.09 5.19
CA PRO A 66 -6.80 -11.61 4.89
C PRO A 66 -7.35 -11.01 3.59
N ALA A 67 -8.11 -11.83 2.84
CA ALA A 67 -8.79 -11.35 1.64
C ALA A 67 -9.78 -10.23 1.98
N LEU A 68 -10.00 -9.31 1.03
CA LEU A 68 -11.03 -8.26 1.10
C LEU A 68 -10.99 -7.41 2.38
N SER A 69 -9.78 -7.16 2.92
CA SER A 69 -9.59 -6.38 4.15
C SER A 69 -8.89 -5.04 3.91
N PRO A 70 -9.48 -4.12 3.12
CA PRO A 70 -8.91 -2.79 2.92
C PRO A 70 -8.88 -1.98 4.22
N ASP A 71 -9.83 -2.24 5.13
CA ASP A 71 -9.94 -1.63 6.45
C ASP A 71 -8.67 -1.81 7.30
N LEU A 72 -7.95 -2.92 7.09
CA LEU A 72 -6.72 -3.22 7.80
C LEU A 72 -5.53 -2.45 7.23
N SER A 73 -5.60 -1.96 5.99
CA SER A 73 -4.45 -1.42 5.27
C SER A 73 -4.24 0.08 5.57
N PRO A 74 -3.11 0.49 6.17
CA PRO A 74 -2.83 1.91 6.40
C PRO A 74 -2.69 2.71 5.10
N ILE A 75 -2.17 2.09 4.03
CA ILE A 75 -1.95 2.78 2.75
C ILE A 75 -3.27 3.19 2.09
N GLU A 76 -4.35 2.42 2.28
CA GLU A 76 -5.70 2.79 1.80
C GLU A 76 -6.21 4.08 2.47
N HIS A 77 -5.82 4.33 3.72
CA HIS A 77 -6.16 5.57 4.41
C HIS A 77 -5.30 6.73 3.94
N VAL A 78 -4.01 6.49 3.66
CA VAL A 78 -3.15 7.51 3.05
C VAL A 78 -3.74 7.94 1.71
N TRP A 79 -4.15 7.00 0.86
CA TRP A 79 -4.78 7.33 -0.40
C TRP A 79 -6.12 8.06 -0.25
N ASP A 80 -6.96 7.67 0.72
CA ASP A 80 -8.22 8.39 1.00
C ASP A 80 -7.96 9.84 1.44
N GLN A 81 -6.93 10.07 2.27
CA GLN A 81 -6.51 11.42 2.67
C GLN A 81 -6.05 12.24 1.47
N LEU A 82 -5.19 11.67 0.61
CA LEU A 82 -4.70 12.35 -0.59
C LEU A 82 -5.85 12.70 -1.54
N LYS A 83 -6.78 11.77 -1.78
CA LYS A 83 -7.97 12.01 -2.62
C LYS A 83 -8.85 13.16 -2.10
N ARG A 84 -9.03 13.27 -0.78
CA ARG A 84 -9.83 14.35 -0.18
C ARG A 84 -9.15 15.72 -0.30
N GLN A 85 -7.83 15.76 -0.35
CA GLN A 85 -7.05 16.99 -0.51
C GLN A 85 -6.87 17.38 -1.98
N MET A 86 -7.00 16.43 -2.89
CA MET A 86 -6.82 16.62 -4.32
C MET A 86 -7.93 17.49 -4.91
N GLN A 87 -7.54 18.49 -5.70
CA GLN A 87 -8.48 19.31 -6.46
C GLN A 87 -8.90 18.60 -7.76
N LEU A 88 -9.94 19.13 -8.41
CA LEU A 88 -10.39 18.63 -9.70
C LEU A 88 -9.26 18.77 -10.73
N CYS A 89 -8.79 17.64 -11.26
CA CYS A 89 -7.76 17.60 -12.30
C CYS A 89 -8.41 17.36 -13.67
N HIS A 90 -7.94 18.04 -14.70
CA HIS A 90 -8.51 17.97 -16.06
C HIS A 90 -7.67 17.15 -17.03
N SER A 91 -6.48 16.71 -16.61
CA SER A 91 -5.60 15.84 -17.37
C SER A 91 -4.89 14.83 -16.46
N VAL A 92 -4.36 13.76 -17.06
CA VAL A 92 -3.50 12.79 -16.35
C VAL A 92 -2.25 13.48 -15.81
N HIS A 93 -1.69 14.44 -16.56
CA HIS A 93 -0.52 15.19 -16.13
C HIS A 93 -0.79 16.03 -14.87
N ASP A 94 -1.91 16.75 -14.83
CA ASP A 94 -2.30 17.53 -13.64
C ASP A 94 -2.49 16.61 -12.43
N LEU A 95 -3.07 15.42 -12.65
CA LEU A 95 -3.26 14.41 -11.62
C LEU A 95 -1.92 13.89 -11.08
N GLU A 96 -0.97 13.57 -11.95
CA GLU A 96 0.36 13.11 -11.55
C GLU A 96 1.10 14.16 -10.71
N VAL A 97 1.09 15.42 -11.15
CA VAL A 97 1.70 16.53 -10.44
C VAL A 97 1.04 16.73 -9.07
N ALA A 98 -0.30 16.74 -9.02
CA ALA A 98 -1.04 16.92 -7.77
C ALA A 98 -0.77 15.79 -6.77
N VAL A 99 -0.74 14.53 -7.22
CA VAL A 99 -0.47 13.38 -6.33
C VAL A 99 0.97 13.42 -5.82
N GLN A 100 1.95 13.75 -6.67
CA GLN A 100 3.35 13.88 -6.25
C GLN A 100 3.53 15.01 -5.21
N ASP A 101 2.91 16.17 -5.45
CA ASP A 101 2.98 17.30 -4.52
C ASP A 101 2.36 16.95 -3.15
N LEU A 102 1.16 16.37 -3.14
CA LEU A 102 0.52 15.94 -1.90
C LEU A 102 1.31 14.83 -1.18
N TRP A 103 1.93 13.91 -1.93
CA TRP A 103 2.72 12.83 -1.36
C TRP A 103 3.98 13.35 -0.66
N VAL A 104 4.72 14.28 -1.29
CA VAL A 104 5.94 14.87 -0.72
C VAL A 104 5.64 15.69 0.53
N HIS A 105 4.49 16.38 0.56
CA HIS A 105 4.07 17.19 1.69
C HIS A 105 3.32 16.40 2.78
N LEU A 106 3.11 15.09 2.59
CA LEU A 106 2.41 14.26 3.57
C LEU A 106 3.23 14.19 4.88
N PRO A 107 2.69 14.67 6.02
CA PRO A 107 3.44 14.67 7.27
C PRO A 107 3.78 13.25 7.73
N GLN A 108 5.04 13.00 8.06
CA GLN A 108 5.50 11.70 8.55
C GLN A 108 4.75 11.24 9.81
N ASP A 109 4.33 12.18 10.67
CA ASP A 109 3.56 11.87 11.87
C ASP A 109 2.16 11.34 11.54
N ASN A 110 1.57 11.72 10.39
CA ASN A 110 0.31 11.14 9.94
C ASN A 110 0.50 9.66 9.61
N ILE A 111 1.56 9.32 8.86
CA ILE A 111 1.90 7.94 8.51
C ILE A 111 2.17 7.11 9.77
N ARG A 112 2.97 7.65 10.71
CA ARG A 112 3.25 6.98 11.99
C ARG A 112 1.99 6.72 12.81
N ARG A 113 1.08 7.70 12.90
CA ARG A 113 -0.20 7.53 13.58
C ARG A 113 -1.03 6.42 12.94
N LEU A 114 -1.11 6.37 11.61
CA LEU A 114 -1.83 5.30 10.90
C LEU A 114 -1.23 3.92 11.19
N ILE A 115 0.10 3.78 11.13
CA ILE A 115 0.79 2.53 11.47
C ILE A 115 0.51 2.13 12.93
N ASN A 116 0.54 3.09 13.86
CA ASN A 116 0.27 2.82 15.28
C ASN A 116 -1.17 2.39 15.55
N THR A 117 -2.12 2.63 14.64
CA THR A 117 -3.50 2.10 14.77
C THR A 117 -3.65 0.64 14.34
N MET A 118 -2.60 -0.01 13.80
CA MET A 118 -2.68 -1.39 13.31
C MET A 118 -3.17 -2.39 14.38
N PRO A 119 -2.68 -2.38 15.62
CA PRO A 119 -3.20 -3.28 16.66
C PRO A 119 -4.72 -3.12 16.88
N ASP A 120 -5.20 -1.88 16.96
CA ASP A 120 -6.63 -1.59 17.15
C ASP A 120 -7.48 -2.03 15.96
N ARG A 121 -6.95 -1.90 14.73
CA ARG A 121 -7.61 -2.38 13.50
C ARG A 121 -7.77 -3.89 13.50
N PHE A 122 -6.73 -4.63 13.91
CA PHE A 122 -6.82 -6.08 14.04
C PHE A 122 -7.84 -6.49 15.11
N VAL A 123 -7.84 -5.83 16.27
CA VAL A 123 -8.84 -6.07 17.32
C VAL A 123 -10.25 -5.83 16.80
N ALA A 124 -10.48 -4.71 16.09
CA ALA A 124 -11.79 -4.41 15.51
C ALA A 124 -12.22 -5.43 14.45
N CYS A 125 -11.30 -5.88 13.60
CA CYS A 125 -11.58 -6.89 12.58
C CYS A 125 -11.93 -8.25 13.20
N ILE A 126 -11.20 -8.67 14.24
CA ILE A 126 -11.51 -9.90 14.98
C ILE A 126 -12.87 -9.79 15.66
N ALA A 127 -13.16 -8.66 16.32
CA ALA A 127 -14.45 -8.41 16.97
C ALA A 127 -15.61 -8.40 15.97
N ALA A 128 -15.37 -7.95 14.74
CA ALA A 128 -16.34 -7.97 13.64
C ALA A 128 -16.43 -9.33 12.92
N GLY A 129 -15.67 -10.34 13.33
CA GLY A 129 -15.63 -11.65 12.66
C GLY A 129 -15.11 -11.58 11.22
N GLY A 130 -14.21 -10.65 10.92
CA GLY A 130 -13.74 -10.37 9.56
C GLY A 130 -14.68 -9.46 8.75
N GLY A 131 -15.77 -8.97 9.36
CA GLY A 131 -16.67 -8.00 8.76
C GLY A 131 -16.11 -6.57 8.70
N PRO A 132 -16.85 -5.63 8.07
CA PRO A 132 -16.46 -4.23 7.98
C PRO A 132 -16.23 -3.59 9.35
N THR A 133 -15.23 -2.73 9.45
CA THR A 133 -14.87 -2.03 10.69
C THR A 133 -15.05 -0.51 10.54
N ARG A 134 -14.93 0.23 11.65
CA ARG A 134 -14.88 1.71 11.64
C ARG A 134 -13.67 2.28 10.87
N TYR A 135 -12.68 1.45 10.57
CA TYR A 135 -11.50 1.80 9.79
C TYR A 135 -11.73 1.55 8.30
N ARG A 136 -12.96 1.26 7.85
CA ARG A 136 -13.25 1.20 6.43
C ARG A 136 -13.03 2.56 5.79
N SER A 137 -12.11 2.61 4.84
CA SER A 137 -11.99 3.75 3.93
C SER A 137 -13.23 3.79 3.03
N CYS A 138 -13.80 4.97 2.82
CA CYS A 138 -14.94 5.16 1.92
C CYS A 138 -14.61 4.85 0.45
N THR A 139 -13.32 4.67 0.15
CA THR A 139 -12.82 4.43 -1.20
C THR A 139 -12.00 3.15 -1.21
N VAL A 140 -12.61 2.02 -1.57
CA VAL A 140 -11.86 0.79 -1.84
C VAL A 140 -11.29 0.90 -3.24
N PHE A 141 -9.96 0.84 -3.39
CA PHE A 141 -9.38 0.50 -4.69
C PHE A 141 -9.69 -0.97 -4.97
N VAL A 142 -10.52 -1.21 -5.98
CA VAL A 142 -10.68 -2.50 -6.65
C VAL A 142 -9.98 -2.43 -7.98
#